data_AF-A0A3P5YDZ9-F1
#
_entry.id   AF-A0A3P5YDZ9-F1
#
_cell.length_a   1.000
_cell.length_b   1.000
_cell.length_c   1.000
_cell.angle_alpha   90.00
_cell.angle_beta   90.00
_cell.angle_gamma   90.00
#
_symmetry.space_group_name_H-M   'P 1'
#
loop_
_entity.id
_entity.type
_entity.pdbx_description
1 polymer ?
#
loop_
_entity_poly.entity_id
_entity_poly.type
_entity_poly.pdbx_seq_one_letter_code
_entity_poly.pdbx_strand_id
1 'polypeptide(L)'
;ACSEDSWNLPHPRSENEVILHAHLTTVAPPVATSSADKFFWTVDETRDHILLTCGYSSEIWRYILPRLESPDVCFMNWTELLSWIKAPARGNFCTLKKIVTQSTLYHIWRQRNNILHNQVLIPPDTVFRIIDRDVRNILLGRRGRRAYNTLLSSWLKFE
;
A
#
# COMPACT_ATOMS: atom_id res chain seq x y z
N ALA A 1 -23.79 12.66 -9.26
CA ALA A 1 -22.75 12.93 -10.27
C ALA A 1 -22.27 14.36 -10.06
N CYS A 2 -21.05 14.54 -9.56
CA CYS A 2 -20.48 15.87 -9.30
C CYS A 2 -20.34 16.64 -10.62
N SER A 3 -20.70 17.93 -10.62
CA SER A 3 -20.34 18.85 -11.71
C SER A 3 -18.89 19.31 -11.53
N GLU A 4 -18.26 19.83 -12.58
CA GLU A 4 -16.84 20.24 -12.56
C GLU A 4 -16.53 21.28 -11.46
N ASP A 5 -17.52 22.08 -11.03
CA ASP A 5 -17.35 23.11 -10.01
C ASP A 5 -18.36 23.04 -8.84
N SER A 6 -19.24 22.02 -8.79
CA SER A 6 -20.31 21.99 -7.77
C SER A 6 -20.79 20.60 -7.35
N TRP A 7 -21.09 20.46 -6.06
CA TRP A 7 -21.76 19.28 -5.49
C TRP A 7 -23.24 19.23 -5.91
N ASN A 8 -23.61 18.28 -6.77
CA ASN A 8 -25.01 18.03 -7.14
C ASN A 8 -25.67 17.14 -6.08
N LEU A 9 -26.10 17.74 -4.97
CA LEU A 9 -26.81 17.06 -3.89
C LEU A 9 -28.33 17.29 -4.00
N PRO A 10 -29.17 16.28 -3.75
CA PRO A 10 -30.63 16.44 -3.70
C PRO A 10 -31.05 17.30 -2.50
N HIS A 11 -32.30 17.75 -2.44
CA HIS A 11 -32.81 18.49 -1.29
C HIS A 11 -32.84 17.59 -0.03
N PRO A 12 -32.22 17.99 1.10
CA PRO A 12 -32.24 17.20 2.32
C PRO A 12 -33.66 17.12 2.90
N ARG A 13 -34.05 15.95 3.38
CA ARG A 13 -35.37 15.63 3.96
C ARG A 13 -35.30 15.36 5.46
N SER A 14 -34.09 15.37 6.05
CA SER A 14 -33.86 15.19 7.49
C SER A 14 -32.70 16.05 7.99
N GLU A 15 -32.67 16.31 9.30
CA GLU A 15 -31.61 17.07 9.96
C GLU A 15 -30.23 16.42 9.80
N ASN A 16 -30.17 15.08 9.82
CA ASN A 16 -28.94 14.33 9.54
C ASN A 16 -28.43 14.55 8.11
N GLU A 17 -29.32 14.67 7.13
CA GLU A 17 -28.94 14.98 5.74
C GLU A 17 -28.48 16.44 5.59
N VAL A 18 -29.08 17.39 6.32
CA VAL A 18 -28.62 18.78 6.35
C VAL A 18 -27.19 18.87 6.88
N ILE A 19 -26.89 18.16 7.98
CA ILE A 19 -25.55 18.12 8.58
C ILE A 19 -24.54 17.49 7.61
N LEU A 20 -24.91 16.38 6.97
CA LEU A 20 -24.06 15.73 5.98
C LEU A 20 -23.79 16.64 4.77
N HIS A 21 -24.80 17.35 4.26
CA HIS A 21 -24.64 18.28 3.14
C HIS A 21 -23.78 19.49 3.51
N ALA A 22 -23.98 20.05 4.71
CA ALA A 22 -23.13 21.12 5.23
C ALA A 22 -21.66 20.67 5.31
N HIS A 23 -21.41 19.45 5.77
CA HIS A 23 -20.05 18.91 5.79
C HIS A 23 -19.47 18.69 4.38
N LEU A 24 -20.20 18.03 3.47
CA LEU A 24 -19.73 17.74 2.12
C LEU A 24 -19.43 19.00 1.31
N THR A 25 -20.19 20.07 1.51
CA THR A 25 -19.95 21.36 0.85
C THR A 25 -18.72 22.11 1.36
N THR A 26 -18.19 21.76 2.54
CA THR A 26 -16.87 22.26 2.99
C THR A 26 -15.69 21.51 2.37
N VAL A 27 -15.94 20.37 1.73
CA VAL A 27 -14.91 19.60 1.03
C VAL A 27 -14.86 20.10 -0.41
N ALA A 28 -13.72 20.65 -0.84
CA ALA A 28 -13.54 21.03 -2.23
C ALA A 28 -13.71 19.79 -3.13
N PRO A 29 -14.52 19.85 -4.20
CA PRO A 29 -14.58 18.76 -5.16
C PRO A 29 -13.16 18.46 -5.68
N PRO A 30 -12.81 17.20 -5.93
CA PRO A 30 -11.54 16.89 -6.57
C PRO A 30 -11.54 17.55 -7.95
N VAL A 31 -10.75 18.61 -8.10
CA VAL A 31 -10.52 19.24 -9.40
C VAL A 31 -9.97 18.15 -10.32
N ALA A 32 -10.51 18.04 -11.53
CA ALA A 32 -9.97 17.19 -12.60
C ALA A 32 -8.59 17.72 -13.03
N THR A 33 -7.63 17.66 -12.11
CA THR A 33 -6.24 17.98 -12.36
C THR A 33 -5.58 16.73 -12.87
N SER A 34 -4.86 16.85 -13.99
CA SER A 34 -3.98 15.80 -14.52
C SER A 34 -2.80 15.44 -13.58
N SER A 35 -2.83 15.87 -12.31
CA SER A 35 -1.79 15.57 -11.33
C SER A 35 -2.17 14.35 -10.50
N ALA A 36 -1.22 13.43 -10.32
CA ALA A 36 -1.36 12.21 -9.54
C ALA A 36 -1.90 12.46 -8.12
N ASP A 37 -2.70 11.51 -7.63
CA ASP A 37 -3.29 11.54 -6.29
C ASP A 37 -2.25 11.82 -5.20
N LYS A 38 -2.54 12.79 -4.34
CA LYS A 38 -1.71 13.11 -3.17
C LYS A 38 -2.17 12.26 -1.99
N PHE A 39 -1.33 11.32 -1.58
CA PHE A 39 -1.58 10.50 -0.39
C PHE A 39 -1.19 11.27 0.87
N PHE A 40 -2.15 11.46 1.78
CA PHE A 40 -1.91 12.08 3.09
C PHE A 40 -2.13 11.05 4.20
N TRP A 41 -1.29 11.09 5.24
CA TRP A 41 -1.47 10.29 6.46
C TRP A 41 -2.44 11.01 7.40
N THR A 42 -3.46 10.32 7.91
CA THR A 42 -4.46 10.90 8.83
C THR A 42 -4.01 10.78 10.29
N VAL A 43 -4.65 11.55 11.17
CA VAL A 43 -4.25 11.77 12.57
C VAL A 43 -4.35 10.50 13.45
N ASP A 44 -5.15 9.50 13.06
CA ASP A 44 -5.31 8.25 13.81
C ASP A 44 -4.27 7.20 13.39
N GLU A 45 -3.00 7.52 13.68
CA GLU A 45 -1.81 6.79 13.26
C GLU A 45 -1.61 5.48 14.05
N THR A 46 -2.52 4.52 13.88
CA THR A 46 -2.26 3.15 14.35
C THR A 46 -1.25 2.45 13.45
N ARG A 47 -0.46 1.53 14.02
CA ARG A 47 0.50 0.70 13.26
C ARG A 47 -0.19 0.06 12.05
N ASP A 48 -1.39 -0.44 12.26
CA ASP A 48 -2.15 -1.19 11.26
C ASP A 48 -2.62 -0.24 10.14
N HIS A 49 -3.03 0.99 10.48
CA HIS A 49 -3.30 2.02 9.48
C HIS A 49 -2.07 2.33 8.63
N ILE A 50 -0.96 2.68 9.26
CA ILE A 50 0.23 3.13 8.54
C ILE A 50 0.81 2.04 7.65
N LEU A 51 0.92 0.82 8.18
CA LEU A 51 1.61 -0.26 7.48
C LEU A 51 0.71 -1.05 6.52
N LEU A 52 -0.61 -0.97 6.66
CA LEU A 52 -1.53 -1.86 5.93
C LEU A 52 -2.69 -1.14 5.22
N THR A 53 -3.45 -0.28 5.91
CA THR A 53 -4.75 0.20 5.40
C THR A 53 -4.77 1.62 4.88
N CYS A 54 -3.75 2.44 5.15
CA CYS A 54 -3.64 3.78 4.60
C CYS A 54 -3.55 3.75 3.06
N GLY A 55 -4.11 4.75 2.38
CA GLY A 55 -4.09 4.83 0.91
C GLY A 55 -2.69 4.72 0.29
N TYR A 56 -1.66 5.20 1.01
CA TYR A 56 -0.28 5.05 0.55
C TYR A 56 0.23 3.60 0.65
N SER A 57 -0.01 2.94 1.78
CA SER A 57 0.46 1.56 2.01
C SER A 57 -0.35 0.55 1.21
N SER A 58 -1.67 0.76 1.04
CA SER A 58 -2.53 -0.08 0.22
C SER A 58 -2.08 -0.12 -1.24
N GLU A 59 -1.69 1.02 -1.81
CA GLU A 59 -1.13 1.10 -3.17
C GLU A 59 0.17 0.31 -3.31
N ILE A 60 1.06 0.39 -2.32
CA ILE A 60 2.29 -0.43 -2.29
C ILE A 60 1.95 -1.92 -2.25
N TRP A 61 1.03 -2.32 -1.37
CA TRP A 61 0.58 -3.72 -1.30
C TRP A 61 -0.07 -4.21 -2.59
N ARG A 62 -0.82 -3.35 -3.29
CA ARG A 62 -1.43 -3.64 -4.61
C ARG A 62 -0.38 -4.02 -5.66
N TYR A 63 0.81 -3.41 -5.63
CA TYR A 63 1.91 -3.79 -6.54
C TYR A 63 2.62 -5.09 -6.14
N ILE A 64 2.69 -5.39 -4.84
CA ILE A 64 3.47 -6.51 -4.29
C ILE A 64 2.69 -7.82 -4.27
N LEU A 65 1.42 -7.78 -3.86
CA LEU A 65 0.60 -8.97 -3.63
C LEU A 65 0.41 -9.86 -4.87
N PRO A 66 0.22 -9.33 -6.09
CA PRO A 66 0.21 -10.13 -7.30
C PRO A 66 1.52 -10.91 -7.52
N ARG A 67 2.68 -10.31 -7.15
CA ARG A 67 4.00 -10.97 -7.26
C ARG A 67 4.19 -12.12 -6.26
N LEU A 68 3.32 -12.18 -5.26
CA LEU A 68 3.25 -13.25 -4.27
C LEU A 68 2.07 -14.20 -4.53
N GLU A 69 1.55 -14.25 -5.76
CA GLU A 69 0.44 -15.13 -6.15
C GLU A 69 -0.78 -14.96 -5.21
N SER A 70 -0.95 -13.76 -4.64
CA SER A 70 -1.96 -13.44 -3.62
C SER A 70 -2.70 -12.13 -3.91
N PRO A 71 -3.22 -11.89 -5.13
CA PRO A 71 -3.79 -10.60 -5.53
C PRO A 71 -5.03 -10.19 -4.73
N ASP A 72 -5.81 -11.16 -4.24
CA ASP A 72 -7.08 -10.91 -3.54
C ASP A 72 -6.90 -10.66 -2.04
N VAL A 73 -5.66 -10.71 -1.54
CA VAL A 73 -5.38 -10.52 -0.11
C VAL A 73 -5.44 -9.03 0.22
N CYS A 74 -6.14 -8.68 1.29
CA CYS A 74 -6.08 -7.35 1.88
C CYS A 74 -5.89 -7.54 3.38
N PHE A 75 -4.98 -6.77 3.98
CA PHE A 75 -4.71 -6.85 5.42
C PHE A 75 -5.38 -5.67 6.12
N MET A 76 -6.34 -5.95 6.99
CA MET A 76 -7.01 -4.92 7.78
C MET A 76 -6.30 -4.68 9.12
N ASN A 77 -5.56 -5.68 9.60
CA ASN A 77 -4.84 -5.62 10.86
C ASN A 77 -3.56 -6.47 10.84
N TRP A 78 -2.71 -6.25 11.83
CA TRP A 78 -1.43 -6.95 11.95
C TRP A 78 -1.57 -8.46 12.15
N THR A 79 -2.66 -8.90 12.80
CA THR A 79 -2.90 -10.32 13.08
C THR A 79 -3.16 -11.09 11.78
N GLU A 80 -3.90 -10.51 10.84
CA GLU A 80 -4.10 -11.06 9.50
C GLU A 80 -2.78 -11.18 8.73
N LEU A 81 -1.98 -10.10 8.74
CA LEU A 81 -0.66 -10.12 8.11
C LEU A 81 0.22 -11.25 8.67
N LEU A 82 0.33 -11.34 10.00
CA LEU A 82 1.14 -12.37 10.66
C LEU A 82 0.62 -13.79 10.37
N SER A 83 -0.70 -13.98 10.37
CA SER A 83 -1.33 -15.25 10.04
C SER A 83 -1.01 -15.66 8.60
N TRP A 84 -1.09 -14.71 7.66
CA TRP A 84 -0.77 -14.94 6.27
C TRP A 84 0.73 -15.22 6.04
N ILE A 85 1.65 -14.57 6.77
CA ILE A 85 3.09 -14.87 6.70
C ILE A 85 3.40 -16.27 7.22
N LYS A 86 2.69 -16.71 8.27
CA LYS A 86 2.88 -18.04 8.90
C LYS A 86 2.19 -19.16 8.12
N ALA A 87 1.19 -18.84 7.31
CA ALA A 87 0.47 -19.82 6.51
C ALA A 87 1.44 -20.59 5.59
N PRO A 88 1.31 -21.93 5.53
CA PRO A 88 2.17 -22.76 4.69
C PRO A 88 1.98 -22.37 3.21
N ALA A 89 3.09 -22.25 2.50
CA ALA A 89 3.12 -22.00 1.07
C ALA A 89 3.98 -23.06 0.37
N ARG A 90 3.85 -23.17 -0.96
CA ARG A 90 4.51 -24.21 -1.74
C ARG A 90 6.04 -24.01 -1.74
N GLY A 91 6.78 -24.98 -1.23
CA GLY A 91 8.25 -24.99 -1.25
C GLY A 91 8.88 -23.76 -0.58
N ASN A 92 9.83 -23.10 -1.26
CA ASN A 92 10.57 -21.96 -0.71
C ASN A 92 9.76 -20.66 -0.65
N PHE A 93 8.52 -20.66 -1.14
CA PHE A 93 7.67 -19.47 -1.20
C PHE A 93 7.37 -18.86 0.17
N CYS A 94 7.40 -19.67 1.24
CA CYS A 94 7.35 -19.17 2.62
C CYS A 94 8.48 -18.17 2.93
N THR A 95 9.69 -18.45 2.44
CA THR A 95 10.85 -17.58 2.61
C THR A 95 10.71 -16.30 1.79
N LEU A 96 10.21 -16.41 0.55
CA LEU A 96 9.96 -15.24 -0.30
C LEU A 96 8.90 -14.31 0.32
N LYS A 97 7.76 -14.85 0.77
CA LYS A 97 6.72 -14.09 1.47
C LYS A 97 7.29 -13.31 2.65
N LYS A 98 8.15 -13.95 3.47
CA LYS A 98 8.80 -13.30 4.62
C LYS A 98 9.74 -12.17 4.19
N ILE A 99 10.62 -12.41 3.22
CA ILE A 99 11.58 -11.41 2.74
C ILE A 99 10.84 -10.20 2.18
N VAL A 100 9.89 -10.44 1.27
CA VAL A 100 9.14 -9.36 0.61
C VAL A 100 8.34 -8.58 1.63
N THR A 101 7.62 -9.24 2.53
CA THR A 101 6.87 -8.56 3.60
C THR A 101 7.77 -7.70 4.46
N GLN A 102 8.94 -8.21 4.85
CA GLN A 102 9.89 -7.46 5.66
C GLN A 102 10.41 -6.21 4.94
N SER A 103 10.83 -6.34 3.68
CA SER A 103 11.27 -5.19 2.86
C SER A 103 10.14 -4.17 2.69
N THR A 104 8.92 -4.61 2.39
CA THR A 104 7.75 -3.72 2.24
C THR A 104 7.48 -2.91 3.50
N LEU A 105 7.38 -3.56 4.65
CA LEU A 105 7.13 -2.90 5.92
C LEU A 105 8.22 -1.88 6.26
N TYR A 106 9.49 -2.25 6.05
CA TYR A 106 10.63 -1.36 6.25
C TYR A 106 10.54 -0.13 5.37
N HIS A 107 10.23 -0.29 4.08
CA HIS A 107 10.17 0.82 3.14
C HIS A 107 8.97 1.75 3.37
N ILE A 108 7.81 1.22 3.78
CA ILE A 108 6.66 2.03 4.20
C ILE A 108 7.02 2.86 5.44
N TRP A 109 7.59 2.21 6.47
CA TRP A 109 8.03 2.89 7.67
C TRP A 109 9.08 3.98 7.37
N ARG A 110 10.07 3.66 6.53
CA ARG A 110 11.11 4.61 6.10
C ARG A 110 10.49 5.81 5.38
N GLN A 111 9.47 5.59 4.56
CA GLN A 111 8.79 6.68 3.86
C GLN A 111 7.99 7.57 4.81
N ARG A 112 7.28 7.01 5.79
CA ARG A 112 6.63 7.81 6.83
C ARG A 112 7.65 8.68 7.57
N ASN A 113 8.79 8.12 7.96
CA ASN A 113 9.85 8.92 8.61
C ASN A 113 10.42 10.00 7.70
N ASN A 114 10.54 9.74 6.40
CA ASN A 114 11.00 10.74 5.44
C ASN A 114 10.03 11.91 5.33
N ILE A 115 8.72 11.66 5.44
CA ILE A 115 7.71 12.72 5.50
C ILE A 115 7.82 13.47 6.83
N LEU A 116 7.88 12.75 7.96
CA LEU A 116 7.95 13.38 9.29
C LEU A 116 9.18 14.29 9.45
N HIS A 117 10.36 13.85 9.00
CA HIS A 117 11.61 14.59 9.21
C HIS A 117 11.96 15.54 8.06
N ASN A 118 11.66 15.17 6.81
CA ASN A 118 12.11 15.91 5.63
C ASN A 118 10.95 16.51 4.83
N GLN A 119 9.69 16.21 5.17
CA GLN A 119 8.49 16.65 4.44
C GLN A 119 8.50 16.21 2.95
N VAL A 120 9.19 15.11 2.64
CA VAL A 120 9.30 14.58 1.28
C VAL A 120 8.44 13.32 1.12
N LEU A 121 7.39 13.45 0.31
CA LEU A 121 6.60 12.31 -0.16
C LEU A 121 7.21 11.73 -1.45
N ILE A 122 7.67 10.48 -1.37
CA ILE A 122 8.07 9.70 -2.54
C ILE A 122 6.82 8.94 -3.01
N PRO A 123 6.48 8.97 -4.31
CA PRO A 123 5.33 8.24 -4.84
C PRO A 123 5.39 6.71 -4.58
N PRO A 124 4.24 6.04 -4.38
CA PRO A 124 4.16 4.60 -4.14
C PRO A 124 4.86 3.75 -5.20
N ASP A 125 4.76 4.10 -6.49
CA ASP A 125 5.40 3.39 -7.60
C ASP A 125 6.94 3.43 -7.51
N THR A 126 7.48 4.54 -7.01
CA THR A 126 8.92 4.75 -6.88
C THR A 126 9.43 3.95 -5.69
N VAL A 127 8.69 3.96 -4.57
CA VAL A 127 9.01 3.09 -3.43
C VAL A 127 8.89 1.62 -3.78
N PHE A 128 7.88 1.23 -4.56
CA PHE A 128 7.75 -0.13 -5.08
C PHE A 128 8.97 -0.55 -5.92
N ARG A 129 9.47 0.29 -6.83
CA ARG A 129 10.69 0.01 -7.60
C ARG A 129 11.93 -0.15 -6.71
N ILE A 130 12.01 0.61 -5.61
CA ILE A 130 13.07 0.46 -4.61
C ILE A 130 12.94 -0.90 -3.90
N ILE A 131 11.73 -1.28 -3.48
CA ILE A 131 11.45 -2.58 -2.84
C ILE A 131 11.80 -3.73 -3.79
N ASP A 132 11.39 -3.66 -5.06
CA ASP A 132 11.69 -4.68 -6.06
C ASP A 132 13.20 -4.90 -6.20
N ARG A 133 13.97 -3.81 -6.32
CA ARG A 133 15.43 -3.87 -6.40
C ARG A 133 16.04 -4.44 -5.12
N ASP A 134 15.55 -4.03 -3.95
CA ASP A 134 16.04 -4.54 -2.66
C ASP A 134 15.81 -6.05 -2.52
N VAL A 135 14.60 -6.52 -2.84
CA VAL A 135 14.25 -7.95 -2.85
C VAL A 135 15.15 -8.72 -3.82
N ARG A 136 15.34 -8.23 -5.05
CA ARG A 136 16.26 -8.84 -6.03
C ARG A 136 17.69 -8.94 -5.46
N ASN A 137 18.20 -7.88 -4.84
CA ASN A 137 19.53 -7.87 -4.23
C ASN A 137 19.64 -8.89 -3.08
N ILE A 138 18.64 -8.99 -2.21
CA ILE A 138 18.60 -9.97 -1.12
C ILE A 138 18.60 -11.40 -1.68
N LEU A 139 17.82 -11.67 -2.72
CA LEU A 139 17.75 -12.99 -3.36
C LEU A 139 19.07 -13.34 -4.08
N LEU A 140 19.67 -12.38 -4.80
CA LEU A 140 20.94 -12.54 -5.50
C LEU A 140 22.11 -12.75 -4.53
N GLY A 141 22.16 -12.00 -3.43
CA GLY A 141 23.18 -12.17 -2.39
C GLY A 141 23.13 -13.54 -1.69
N ARG A 142 22.00 -14.26 -1.78
CA ARG A 142 21.80 -15.59 -1.20
C ARG A 142 21.75 -16.71 -2.25
N ARG A 143 22.05 -16.40 -3.51
CA ARG A 143 21.98 -17.30 -4.68
C ARG A 143 22.84 -18.56 -4.58
N GLY A 144 23.90 -18.53 -3.76
CA GLY A 144 24.75 -19.70 -3.46
C GLY A 144 23.99 -20.86 -2.80
N ARG A 145 22.78 -20.63 -2.28
CA ARG A 145 21.88 -21.69 -1.77
C ARG A 145 20.87 -22.05 -2.87
N ARG A 146 20.87 -23.31 -3.35
CA ARG A 146 19.99 -23.78 -4.46
C ARG A 146 18.52 -23.34 -4.31
N ALA A 147 18.02 -23.28 -3.08
CA ALA A 147 16.67 -22.83 -2.75
C ALA A 147 16.33 -21.40 -3.23
N TYR A 148 17.32 -20.50 -3.37
CA TYR A 148 17.12 -19.09 -3.73
C TYR A 148 17.12 -18.85 -5.24
N ASN A 149 17.67 -19.77 -6.04
CA ASN A 149 17.58 -19.70 -7.50
C ASN A 149 16.12 -19.81 -7.97
N THR A 150 15.35 -20.74 -7.39
CA THR A 150 13.92 -20.90 -7.70
C THR A 150 13.08 -19.72 -7.20
N LEU A 151 13.51 -19.06 -6.12
CA LEU A 151 12.83 -17.87 -5.58
C LEU A 151 13.00 -16.65 -6.48
N LEU A 152 14.20 -16.40 -6.97
CA LEU A 152 14.46 -15.31 -7.91
C LEU A 152 13.66 -15.51 -9.19
N SER A 153 13.66 -16.73 -9.75
CA SER A 153 12.83 -17.06 -10.90
C SER A 153 11.35 -16.80 -10.65
N SER A 154 10.80 -17.17 -9.49
CA SER A 154 9.40 -16.88 -9.17
C SER A 154 9.08 -15.40 -9.03
N TRP A 155 9.99 -14.60 -8.47
CA TRP A 155 9.81 -13.16 -8.31
C TRP A 155 9.84 -12.40 -9.66
N LEU A 156 10.66 -12.87 -10.60
CA LEU A 156 10.81 -12.27 -11.94
C LEU A 156 9.70 -12.64 -12.93
N LYS A 157 8.75 -13.53 -12.58
CA LYS A 157 7.65 -13.95 -13.49
C LYS A 157 6.67 -12.83 -13.84
N PHE A 158 6.66 -11.74 -13.09
CA PHE A 158 5.67 -10.67 -13.17
C PHE A 158 6.27 -9.36 -13.71
N GLU A 159 7.29 -9.48 -14.58
CA GLU A 159 7.92 -8.41 -15.36
C GLU A 159 7.33 -8.39 -16.77
#